data_AF-A0A507BD60-F1
#
_entry.id   AF-A0A507BD60-F1
#
_cell.length_a   1.000
_cell.length_b   1.000
_cell.length_c   1.000
_cell.angle_alpha   90.00
_cell.angle_beta   90.00
_cell.angle_gamma   90.00
#
_symmetry.space_group_name_H-M   'P 1'
#
loop_
_entity.id
_entity.type
_entity.pdbx_description
1 polymer ?
#
loop_
_entity_poly.entity_id
_entity_poly.type
_entity_poly.pdbx_seq_one_letter_code
_entity_poly.pdbx_strand_id
1 'polypeptide(L)'
;MESSAVQTYSSTNAAQVEAACALHGLTQDEFRVLHRESVAAKELAYCPYSKFQVGAALLTRLGKYIAGANMENASYPVGTCAERVALARAHMDGHRDFKAIAVVTNSTLPASPCGMCRQFMREFCDLSFPVLMFDANGDFAVMKLGEVGA
;
A
#
# COMPACT_ATOMS: atom_id res chain seq x y z
N MET A 1 1.90 22.05 -14.81
CA MET A 1 2.69 21.27 -13.85
C MET A 1 2.76 19.89 -14.43
N GLU A 2 3.93 19.49 -14.94
CA GLU A 2 4.10 18.17 -15.55
C GLU A 2 3.80 17.11 -14.50
N SER A 3 2.74 16.33 -14.73
CA SER A 3 2.49 15.08 -14.04
C SER A 3 3.70 14.18 -14.30
N SER A 4 4.66 14.18 -13.37
CA SER A 4 5.76 13.22 -13.38
C SER A 4 5.12 11.84 -13.39
N ALA A 5 5.22 11.13 -14.51
CA ALA A 5 4.75 9.76 -14.61
C ALA A 5 5.44 8.96 -13.52
N VAL A 6 4.64 8.34 -12.63
CA VAL A 6 5.17 7.49 -11.57
C VAL A 6 6.01 6.39 -12.22
N GLN A 7 7.31 6.38 -11.94
CA GLN A 7 8.23 5.40 -12.51
C GLN A 7 7.89 4.01 -11.98
N THR A 8 7.47 3.12 -12.88
CA THR A 8 7.22 1.70 -12.57
C THR A 8 8.51 0.90 -12.74
N TYR A 9 8.74 -0.02 -11.81
CA TYR A 9 9.87 -0.93 -11.74
C TYR A 9 9.39 -2.37 -11.82
N SER A 10 10.22 -3.25 -12.36
CA SER A 10 9.90 -4.68 -12.34
C SER A 10 10.32 -5.31 -11.03
N SER A 11 9.40 -6.03 -10.38
CA SER A 11 9.72 -6.78 -9.16
C SER A 11 10.61 -7.99 -9.40
N THR A 12 10.72 -8.44 -10.65
CA THR A 12 11.63 -9.53 -11.04
C THR A 12 13.06 -9.06 -11.25
N ASN A 13 13.29 -7.75 -11.39
CA ASN A 13 14.62 -7.18 -11.52
C ASN A 13 15.21 -6.86 -10.14
N ALA A 14 16.11 -7.73 -9.68
CA ALA A 14 16.74 -7.61 -8.35
C ALA A 14 17.43 -6.25 -8.13
N ALA A 15 18.08 -5.68 -9.14
CA ALA A 15 18.77 -4.39 -9.02
C ALA A 15 17.77 -3.24 -8.83
N GLN A 16 16.61 -3.29 -9.48
CA GLN A 16 15.55 -2.28 -9.30
C GLN A 16 14.92 -2.38 -7.90
N VAL A 17 14.66 -3.60 -7.43
CA VAL A 17 14.16 -3.83 -6.06
C VAL A 17 15.16 -3.34 -5.03
N GLU A 18 16.44 -3.68 -5.18
CA GLU A 18 17.50 -3.24 -4.27
C GLU A 18 17.63 -1.72 -4.22
N ALA A 19 17.67 -1.06 -5.38
CA ALA A 19 17.76 0.39 -5.46
C ALA A 19 16.55 1.09 -4.80
N ALA A 20 15.33 0.60 -5.05
CA ALA A 20 14.12 1.14 -4.43
C ALA A 20 14.11 0.92 -2.92
N CYS A 21 14.50 -0.27 -2.46
CA CYS A 21 14.61 -0.59 -1.04
C CYS A 21 15.60 0.34 -0.33
N ALA A 22 16.79 0.52 -0.91
CA ALA A 22 17.82 1.40 -0.37
C ALA A 22 17.35 2.86 -0.28
N LEU A 23 16.67 3.36 -1.32
CA LEU A 23 16.13 4.73 -1.36
C LEU A 23 15.08 4.99 -0.28
N HIS A 24 14.26 3.99 0.05
CA HIS A 24 13.12 4.13 0.96
C HIS A 24 13.36 3.50 2.35
N GLY A 25 14.60 3.10 2.66
CA GLY A 25 14.96 2.57 3.98
C GLY A 25 14.33 1.22 4.31
N LEU A 26 14.12 0.38 3.30
CA LEU A 26 13.58 -0.97 3.42
C LEU A 26 14.66 -2.01 3.11
N THR A 27 14.52 -3.22 3.67
CA THR A 27 15.29 -4.38 3.21
C THR A 27 14.54 -5.10 2.07
N GLN A 28 15.26 -5.88 1.27
CA GLN A 28 14.63 -6.68 0.22
C GLN A 28 13.65 -7.71 0.79
N ASP A 29 13.93 -8.23 2.00
CA ASP A 29 13.02 -9.17 2.66
C ASP A 29 11.75 -8.46 3.15
N GLU A 30 11.87 -7.25 3.70
CA GLU A 30 10.70 -6.45 4.06
C GLU A 30 9.82 -6.16 2.84
N PHE A 31 10.44 -5.82 1.70
CA PHE A 31 9.74 -5.63 0.42
C PHE A 31 8.98 -6.90 -0.01
N ARG A 32 9.65 -8.06 0.00
CA ARG A 32 9.05 -9.34 -0.40
C ARG A 32 7.90 -9.74 0.51
N VAL A 33 8.05 -9.55 1.82
CA VAL A 33 6.99 -9.84 2.80
C VAL A 33 5.83 -8.88 2.61
N LEU A 34 6.08 -7.57 2.49
CA LEU A 34 5.04 -6.57 2.19
C LEU A 34 4.22 -6.93 0.94
N HIS A 35 4.90 -7.30 -0.15
CA HIS A 35 4.23 -7.74 -1.37
C HIS A 35 3.39 -9.00 -1.14
N ARG A 36 3.98 -10.05 -0.56
CA ARG A 36 3.28 -11.31 -0.30
C ARG A 36 2.04 -11.13 0.59
N GLU A 37 2.18 -10.40 1.70
CA GLU A 37 1.09 -10.19 2.65
C GLU A 37 -0.03 -9.33 2.04
N SER A 38 0.30 -8.33 1.21
CA SER A 38 -0.72 -7.52 0.53
C SER A 38 -1.45 -8.29 -0.58
N VAL A 39 -0.76 -9.18 -1.30
CA VAL A 39 -1.41 -10.12 -2.24
C VAL A 39 -2.35 -11.06 -1.50
N ALA A 40 -1.92 -11.65 -0.38
CA ALA A 40 -2.78 -12.52 0.42
C ALA A 40 -3.99 -11.78 1.00
N ALA A 41 -3.80 -10.53 1.45
CA ALA A 41 -4.88 -9.70 1.96
C ALA A 41 -5.93 -9.36 0.90
N LYS A 42 -5.52 -9.18 -0.36
CA LYS A 42 -6.42 -8.88 -1.48
C LYS A 42 -7.51 -9.94 -1.66
N GLU A 43 -7.18 -11.21 -1.40
CA GLU A 43 -8.14 -12.34 -1.48
C GLU A 43 -9.25 -12.26 -0.42
N LEU A 44 -9.08 -11.44 0.63
CA LEU A 44 -10.06 -11.23 1.69
C LEU A 44 -11.02 -10.06 1.39
N ALA A 45 -10.87 -9.39 0.25
CA ALA A 45 -11.69 -8.25 -0.12
C ALA A 45 -13.18 -8.61 -0.25
N TYR A 46 -14.04 -7.82 0.39
CA TYR A 46 -15.47 -7.86 0.18
C TYR A 46 -15.87 -6.76 -0.80
N CYS A 47 -15.92 -7.07 -2.09
CA CYS A 47 -16.22 -6.09 -3.13
C CYS A 47 -17.29 -6.57 -4.15
N PRO A 48 -18.52 -6.89 -3.71
CA PRO A 48 -19.52 -7.41 -4.62
C PRO A 48 -20.06 -6.38 -5.62
N TYR A 49 -19.83 -5.08 -5.41
CA TYR A 49 -20.38 -4.02 -6.26
C TYR A 49 -19.40 -3.63 -7.37
N SER A 50 -18.15 -3.28 -7.03
CA SER A 50 -17.14 -2.92 -8.05
C SER A 50 -16.41 -4.12 -8.65
N LYS A 51 -16.35 -5.24 -7.93
CA LYS A 51 -15.47 -6.39 -8.23
C LYS A 51 -13.98 -6.03 -8.27
N PHE A 52 -13.60 -4.88 -7.74
CA PHE A 52 -12.22 -4.41 -7.71
C PHE A 52 -11.58 -4.72 -6.36
N GLN A 53 -10.74 -5.75 -6.33
CA GLN A 53 -10.06 -6.20 -5.13
C GLN A 53 -8.79 -5.37 -4.89
N VAL A 54 -8.62 -4.91 -3.65
CA VAL A 54 -7.45 -4.19 -3.17
C VAL A 54 -6.98 -4.84 -1.87
N GLY A 55 -5.70 -5.17 -1.81
CA GLY A 55 -5.04 -5.65 -0.61
C GLY A 55 -3.99 -4.66 -0.14
N ALA A 56 -3.79 -4.57 1.17
CA ALA A 56 -2.74 -3.76 1.76
C ALA A 56 -2.02 -4.53 2.88
N ALA A 57 -0.73 -4.24 3.05
CA ALA A 57 0.07 -4.73 4.17
C ALA A 57 0.86 -3.58 4.76
N LEU A 58 0.69 -3.35 6.06
CA LEU A 58 1.36 -2.31 6.81
C LEU A 58 2.50 -2.91 7.63
N LEU A 59 3.71 -2.41 7.46
CA LEU A 59 4.87 -2.76 8.27
C LEU A 59 5.03 -1.74 9.40
N THR A 60 4.99 -2.21 10.64
CA THR A 60 5.30 -1.41 11.84
C THR A 60 6.81 -1.29 12.04
N ARG A 61 7.27 -0.29 12.82
CA ARG A 61 8.70 -0.17 13.16
C ARG A 61 9.23 -1.32 14.02
N LEU A 62 8.34 -2.06 14.68
CA LEU A 62 8.66 -3.25 15.46
C LEU A 62 8.67 -4.55 14.62
N GLY A 63 8.57 -4.45 13.29
CA GLY A 63 8.65 -5.62 12.39
C GLY A 63 7.38 -6.46 12.32
N LYS A 64 6.23 -5.93 12.78
CA LYS A 64 4.91 -6.58 12.59
C LYS A 64 4.29 -6.16 11.26
N TYR A 65 3.70 -7.12 10.56
CA TYR A 65 2.96 -6.93 9.30
C TYR A 65 1.48 -7.08 9.57
N ILE A 66 0.69 -6.11 9.11
CA ILE A 66 -0.74 -6.00 9.41
C ILE A 66 -1.49 -5.85 8.09
N ALA A 67 -2.33 -6.84 7.80
CA ALA A 67 -3.07 -6.91 6.56
C ALA A 67 -4.35 -6.05 6.59
N GLY A 68 -4.78 -5.60 5.41
CA GLY A 68 -6.06 -4.96 5.18
C GLY A 68 -6.58 -5.26 3.78
N ALA A 69 -7.90 -5.30 3.62
CA ALA A 69 -8.57 -5.52 2.35
C ALA A 69 -9.73 -4.53 2.20
N ASN A 70 -10.12 -4.17 0.99
CA ASN A 70 -11.27 -3.28 0.81
C ASN A 70 -12.59 -3.98 1.16
N MET A 71 -13.45 -3.23 1.82
CA MET A 71 -14.77 -3.66 2.28
C MET A 71 -15.82 -2.71 1.73
N GLU A 72 -16.63 -3.18 0.79
CA GLU A 72 -17.69 -2.40 0.18
C GLU A 72 -19.00 -2.51 0.96
N ASN A 73 -19.89 -1.57 0.68
CA ASN A 73 -21.23 -1.53 1.23
C ASN A 73 -22.20 -1.01 0.16
N ALA A 74 -23.47 -1.39 0.23
CA ALA A 74 -24.51 -0.86 -0.65
C ALA A 74 -24.59 0.67 -0.59
N SER A 75 -24.33 1.25 0.58
CA SER A 75 -24.09 2.69 0.73
C SER A 75 -22.62 2.98 0.48
N TYR A 76 -22.29 3.37 -0.75
CA TYR A 76 -20.91 3.51 -1.23
C TYR A 76 -20.00 4.39 -0.34
N PRO A 77 -20.47 5.51 0.24
CA PRO A 77 -19.64 6.33 1.13
C PRO A 77 -19.15 5.61 2.39
N VAL A 78 -19.80 4.52 2.80
CA VAL A 78 -19.44 3.71 3.97
C VAL A 78 -18.30 2.73 3.66
N GLY A 79 -18.04 2.48 2.37
CA GLY A 79 -16.97 1.59 1.94
C GLY A 79 -15.60 2.00 2.48
N THR A 80 -14.82 1.01 2.92
CA THR A 80 -13.50 1.22 3.51
C THR A 80 -12.43 0.59 2.63
N CYS A 81 -11.41 1.38 2.29
CA CYS A 81 -10.28 0.93 1.47
C CYS A 81 -9.30 0.09 2.29
N ALA A 82 -8.51 -0.75 1.63
CA ALA A 82 -7.58 -1.67 2.26
C ALA A 82 -6.57 -0.98 3.19
N GLU A 83 -6.06 0.19 2.79
CA GLU A 83 -5.07 0.96 3.54
C GLU A 83 -5.65 1.45 4.88
N ARG A 84 -6.90 1.92 4.86
CA ARG A 84 -7.62 2.36 6.05
C ARG A 84 -7.92 1.18 6.99
N VAL A 85 -8.26 0.02 6.44
CA VAL A 85 -8.44 -1.21 7.24
C VAL A 85 -7.13 -1.61 7.92
N ALA A 86 -6.01 -1.67 7.20
CA ALA A 86 -4.71 -2.05 7.75
C ALA A 86 -4.27 -1.10 8.88
N LEU A 87 -4.39 0.22 8.68
CA LEU A 87 -4.04 1.21 9.71
C LEU A 87 -4.97 1.18 10.92
N ALA A 88 -6.28 1.07 10.71
CA ALA A 88 -7.23 0.98 11.81
C ALA A 88 -6.98 -0.27 12.66
N ARG A 89 -6.72 -1.41 12.00
CA ARG A 89 -6.37 -2.65 12.67
C ARG A 89 -5.10 -2.51 13.49
N ALA A 90 -4.06 -1.92 12.91
CA ALA A 90 -2.81 -1.68 13.61
C ALA A 90 -2.97 -0.83 14.88
N HIS A 91 -3.83 0.19 14.81
CA HIS A 91 -4.14 1.00 15.98
C HIS A 91 -4.89 0.24 17.07
N MET A 92 -5.84 -0.62 16.69
CA MET A 92 -6.55 -1.49 17.63
C MET A 92 -5.63 -2.51 18.28
N ASP A 93 -4.63 -3.01 17.55
CA ASP A 93 -3.61 -3.93 18.06
C ASP A 93 -2.49 -3.21 18.85
N GLY A 94 -2.61 -1.88 19.07
CA GLY A 94 -1.70 -1.10 19.91
C GLY A 94 -0.47 -0.51 19.21
N HIS A 95 -0.35 -0.66 17.89
CA HIS A 95 0.75 -0.08 17.11
C HIS A 95 0.46 1.39 16.79
N ARG A 96 1.49 2.25 16.89
CA ARG A 96 1.40 3.71 16.63
C ARG A 96 2.53 4.24 15.75
N ASP A 97 3.46 3.37 15.35
CA ASP A 97 4.64 3.76 14.59
C ASP A 97 4.89 2.77 13.44
N PHE A 98 5.04 3.31 12.24
CA PHE A 98 4.95 2.60 10.98
C PHE A 98 6.15 2.87 10.09
N LYS A 99 6.58 1.85 9.36
CA LYS A 99 7.75 1.88 8.49
C LYS A 99 7.38 2.04 7.03
N ALA A 100 6.37 1.31 6.56
CA ALA A 100 5.94 1.32 5.16
C ALA A 100 4.55 0.69 5.02
N ILE A 101 3.88 0.96 3.90
CA ILE A 101 2.68 0.24 3.48
C ILE A 101 2.83 -0.24 2.04
N ALA A 102 2.40 -1.46 1.74
CA ALA A 102 2.21 -1.97 0.39
C ALA A 102 0.73 -2.04 0.05
N VAL A 103 0.38 -1.71 -1.19
CA VAL A 103 -0.97 -1.76 -1.75
C VAL A 103 -0.90 -2.52 -3.07
N VAL A 104 -1.75 -3.53 -3.24
CA VAL A 104 -1.84 -4.36 -4.46
C VAL A 104 -3.25 -4.24 -5.02
N THR A 105 -3.34 -4.15 -6.34
CA THR A 105 -4.62 -4.16 -7.06
C THR A 105 -4.62 -5.18 -8.21
N ASN A 106 -5.76 -5.35 -8.87
CA ASN A 106 -5.86 -6.10 -10.13
C ASN A 106 -5.68 -5.21 -11.38
N SER A 107 -5.22 -3.96 -11.22
CA SER A 107 -4.94 -3.04 -12.33
C SER A 107 -3.64 -3.43 -13.04
N THR A 108 -3.54 -3.12 -14.33
CA THR A 108 -2.29 -3.30 -15.12
C THR A 108 -1.26 -2.20 -14.87
N LEU A 109 -1.61 -1.19 -14.07
CA LEU A 109 -0.70 -0.14 -13.62
C LEU A 109 -0.82 0.00 -12.10
N PRO A 110 0.28 0.30 -11.39
CA PRO A 110 0.25 0.57 -9.96
C PRO A 110 -0.76 1.67 -9.63
N ALA A 111 -1.76 1.33 -8.82
CA ALA A 111 -2.81 2.26 -8.46
C ALA A 111 -2.42 3.07 -7.22
N SER A 112 -2.54 4.39 -7.31
CA SER A 112 -2.27 5.27 -6.18
C SER A 112 -3.39 5.23 -5.14
N PRO A 113 -3.08 5.31 -3.83
CA PRO A 113 -4.08 5.42 -2.79
C PRO A 113 -5.03 6.59 -3.04
N CYS A 114 -6.32 6.40 -2.79
CA CYS A 114 -7.31 7.46 -2.98
C CYS A 114 -7.10 8.62 -1.99
N GLY A 115 -7.69 9.79 -2.26
CA GLY A 115 -7.51 10.98 -1.42
C GLY A 115 -7.85 10.77 0.06
N MET A 116 -8.87 9.97 0.35
CA MET A 116 -9.24 9.62 1.73
C MET A 116 -8.16 8.78 2.42
N CYS A 117 -7.57 7.79 1.73
CA CYS A 117 -6.48 6.99 2.28
C CYS A 117 -5.23 7.84 2.53
N ARG A 118 -4.89 8.74 1.60
CA ARG A 118 -3.76 9.66 1.79
C ARG A 118 -3.96 10.55 2.99
N GLN A 119 -5.13 11.16 3.12
CA GLN A 119 -5.43 12.01 4.27
C GLN A 119 -5.43 11.22 5.59
N PHE A 120 -5.95 9.98 5.58
CA PHE A 120 -5.92 9.10 6.75
C PHE A 120 -4.49 8.71 7.14
N MET A 121 -3.65 8.35 6.18
CA MET A 121 -2.23 8.05 6.42
C MET A 121 -1.48 9.26 7.00
N ARG A 122 -1.76 10.47 6.52
CA ARG A 122 -1.09 11.71 6.97
C ARG A 122 -1.32 12.05 8.44
N GLU A 123 -2.37 11.52 9.05
CA GLU A 123 -2.63 11.69 10.49
C GLU A 123 -1.65 10.87 11.34
N PHE A 124 -1.21 9.71 10.83
CA PHE A 124 -0.46 8.71 11.60
C PHE A 124 0.96 8.48 11.11
N CYS A 125 1.30 8.95 9.91
CA CYS A 125 2.58 8.73 9.25
C CYS A 125 3.18 10.05 8.78
N ASP A 126 4.51 10.15 8.81
CA ASP A 126 5.24 11.29 8.27
C ASP A 126 5.16 11.39 6.74
N LEU A 127 5.53 12.54 6.18
CA LEU A 127 5.49 12.75 4.73
C LEU A 127 6.53 11.92 3.96
N SER A 128 7.55 11.38 4.65
CA SER A 128 8.54 10.48 4.06
C SER A 128 8.10 9.02 4.04
N PHE A 129 6.94 8.71 4.64
CA PHE A 129 6.41 7.36 4.76
C PHE A 129 6.24 6.71 3.37
N PRO A 130 6.94 5.60 3.09
CA PRO A 130 6.92 4.96 1.79
C PRO A 130 5.63 4.17 1.57
N VAL A 131 5.02 4.42 0.42
CA VAL A 131 3.86 3.72 -0.12
C VAL A 131 4.31 2.93 -1.35
N LEU A 132 4.31 1.61 -1.23
CA LEU A 132 4.60 0.69 -2.32
C LEU A 132 3.29 0.33 -3.01
N MET A 133 3.21 0.53 -4.31
CA MET A 133 2.02 0.25 -5.12
C MET A 133 2.38 -0.81 -6.12
N PHE A 134 1.66 -1.93 -6.10
CA PHE A 134 1.86 -3.07 -6.98
C PHE A 134 0.68 -3.22 -7.93
N ASP A 135 1.00 -3.55 -9.18
CA ASP A 135 0.02 -3.92 -10.20
C ASP A 135 -0.29 -5.42 -10.18
N ALA A 136 -1.12 -5.88 -11.13
CA ALA A 136 -1.53 -7.27 -11.26
C ALA A 136 -0.38 -8.23 -11.62
N ASN A 137 0.69 -7.74 -12.24
CA ASN A 137 1.89 -8.51 -12.58
C ASN A 137 2.90 -8.54 -11.43
N GLY A 138 2.67 -7.75 -10.39
CA GLY A 138 3.59 -7.53 -9.29
C GLY A 138 4.67 -6.49 -9.62
N ASP A 139 4.59 -5.80 -10.77
CA ASP A 139 5.45 -4.64 -11.01
C ASP A 139 4.98 -3.49 -10.12
N PHE A 140 5.91 -2.60 -9.76
CA PHE A 140 5.69 -1.73 -8.62
C PHE A 140 6.19 -0.31 -8.82
N ALA A 141 5.60 0.60 -8.06
CA ALA A 141 6.10 1.95 -7.85
C ALA A 141 6.21 2.22 -6.36
N VAL A 142 7.17 3.05 -5.96
CA VAL A 142 7.30 3.50 -4.57
C VAL A 142 7.31 5.01 -4.56
N MET A 143 6.49 5.60 -3.68
CA MET A 143 6.43 7.04 -3.48
C MET A 143 6.38 7.35 -2.00
N LYS A 144 6.91 8.51 -1.59
CA LYS A 144 6.69 8.99 -0.24
C LYS A 144 5.30 9.59 -0.12
N LEU A 145 4.66 9.47 1.04
CA LEU A 145 3.29 9.94 1.27
C LEU A 145 3.09 11.42 0.88
N GLY A 146 4.08 12.28 1.09
CA GLY A 146 4.03 13.69 0.70
C GLY A 146 4.09 13.94 -0.82
N GLU A 147 4.50 12.95 -1.61
CA GLU A 147 4.63 13.03 -3.07
C GLU A 147 3.42 12.39 -3.79
N VAL A 148 2.61 11.59 -3.08
CA VAL A 148 1.44 10.93 -3.67
C VAL A 148 0.33 11.96 -3.94
N GLY A 149 0.19 12.37 -5.20
CA GLY A 149 -0.89 13.26 -5.65
C GLY A 149 -0.59 14.76 -5.54
N ALA A 150 0.69 15.15 -5.59
CA ALA A 150 1.12 16.49 -5.99
C ALA A 150 1.01 16.69 -7.52
#